data_AF-A0AA38LUF4-F1
#
_entry.id   AF-A0AA38LUF4-F1
#
_cell.length_a   1.000
_cell.length_b   1.000
_cell.length_c   1.000
_cell.angle_alpha   90.00
_cell.angle_beta   90.00
_cell.angle_gamma   90.00
#
_symmetry.space_group_name_H-M   'P 1'
#
loop_
_entity.id
_entity.type
_entity.pdbx_description
1 polymer ?
#
loop_
_entity_poly.entity_id
_entity_poly.type
_entity_poly.pdbx_seq_one_letter_code
_entity_poly.pdbx_strand_id
1 'polypeptide(L)'
;MSTGAGGKPLAQLYKSTGNEALDTLAFLHLLERLKIEKRTGWVREGVHQAESISDHMCRMALMAMMIPNNGEKPLDIPRCVMMALVHDLAEAHVGDITPVEGVSPDAKHELEERAMDNFLEEMLGGPGNKEARERFRSLWDEYETRQTPESKLVKDLDRFELALQAVEYERSQDIQTLHPFFTGSVPNLEHPVIRGWAETLMVERKELWASRGREKEQEEGLAGYSVGSVTDGKTA
;
A
#
# COMPACT_ATOMS: atom_id res chain seq x y z
N MET A 1 -23.12 -12.54 -4.44
CA MET A 1 -21.74 -12.84 -4.87
C MET A 1 -20.86 -11.76 -4.30
N SER A 2 -19.72 -12.10 -3.69
CA SER A 2 -18.76 -11.10 -3.21
C SER A 2 -18.09 -10.41 -4.40
N THR A 3 -17.95 -9.09 -4.33
CA THR A 3 -17.31 -8.25 -5.36
C THR A 3 -15.95 -7.76 -4.85
N GLY A 4 -14.95 -7.71 -5.74
CA GLY A 4 -13.65 -7.10 -5.50
C GLY A 4 -13.60 -5.66 -6.00
N ALA A 5 -12.38 -5.17 -6.24
CA ALA A 5 -12.13 -3.83 -6.75
C ALA A 5 -12.91 -3.51 -8.05
N GLY A 6 -13.40 -2.29 -8.15
CA GLY A 6 -14.30 -1.77 -9.16
C GLY A 6 -15.69 -2.40 -9.15
N GLY A 7 -16.10 -3.07 -8.07
CA GLY A 7 -17.34 -3.85 -8.01
C GLY A 7 -17.33 -5.08 -8.92
N LYS A 8 -16.16 -5.51 -9.38
CA LYS A 8 -16.01 -6.65 -10.29
C LYS A 8 -16.28 -7.97 -9.55
N PRO A 9 -16.88 -8.98 -10.19
CA PRO A 9 -16.98 -10.31 -9.59
C PRO A 9 -15.59 -10.86 -9.25
N LEU A 10 -15.42 -11.37 -8.03
CA LEU A 10 -14.17 -12.04 -7.67
C LEU A 10 -14.01 -13.33 -8.48
N ALA A 11 -12.78 -13.58 -8.91
CA ALA A 11 -12.43 -14.88 -9.47
C ALA A 11 -12.71 -15.99 -8.44
N GLN A 12 -12.91 -17.21 -8.93
CA GLN A 12 -13.05 -18.34 -8.02
C GLN A 12 -11.72 -18.57 -7.29
N LEU A 13 -11.80 -18.83 -5.99
CA LEU A 13 -10.64 -19.24 -5.18
C LEU A 13 -10.03 -20.52 -5.74
N TYR A 14 -8.71 -20.61 -5.65
CA TYR A 14 -7.95 -21.76 -6.10
C TYR A 14 -8.26 -22.98 -5.23
N LYS A 15 -8.17 -24.17 -5.84
CA LYS A 15 -8.26 -25.44 -5.13
C LYS A 15 -6.99 -26.24 -5.43
N SER A 16 -6.31 -26.70 -4.40
CA SER A 16 -5.11 -27.51 -4.51
C SER A 16 -5.35 -28.71 -5.42
N THR A 17 -4.35 -28.99 -6.24
CA THR A 17 -4.30 -30.18 -7.10
C THR A 17 -3.78 -31.40 -6.34
N GLY A 18 -3.31 -31.23 -5.11
CA GLY A 18 -2.55 -32.24 -4.35
C GLY A 18 -1.12 -32.41 -4.82
N ASN A 19 -0.66 -31.61 -5.80
CA ASN A 19 0.72 -31.59 -6.29
C ASN A 19 1.38 -30.26 -5.90
N GLU A 20 2.24 -30.32 -4.88
CA GLU A 20 2.89 -29.13 -4.30
C GLU A 20 3.57 -28.24 -5.34
N ALA A 21 4.27 -28.83 -6.33
CA ALA A 21 4.98 -28.05 -7.34
C ALA A 21 4.01 -27.31 -8.28
N LEU A 22 2.90 -27.94 -8.66
CA LEU A 22 1.87 -27.31 -9.49
C LEU A 22 1.12 -26.22 -8.73
N ASP A 23 0.80 -26.47 -7.46
CA ASP A 23 0.10 -25.52 -6.59
C ASP A 23 0.99 -24.28 -6.32
N THR A 24 2.28 -24.51 -6.06
CA THR A 24 3.26 -23.42 -5.91
C THR A 24 3.40 -22.62 -7.19
N LEU A 25 3.45 -23.29 -8.34
CA LEU A 25 3.53 -22.60 -9.63
C LEU A 25 2.27 -21.76 -9.90
N ALA A 26 1.09 -22.21 -9.46
CA ALA A 26 -0.14 -21.43 -9.53
C ALA A 26 -0.06 -20.15 -8.68
N PHE A 27 0.53 -20.23 -7.47
CA PHE A 27 0.82 -19.04 -6.67
C PHE A 27 1.75 -18.07 -7.42
N LEU A 28 2.84 -18.56 -7.99
CA LEU A 28 3.79 -17.71 -8.74
C LEU A 28 3.14 -17.04 -9.97
N HIS A 29 2.26 -17.74 -10.67
CA HIS A 29 1.45 -17.16 -11.74
C HIS A 29 0.47 -16.11 -11.22
N LEU A 30 -0.15 -16.35 -10.07
CA LEU A 30 -1.04 -15.36 -9.44
C LEU A 30 -0.29 -14.06 -9.10
N LEU A 31 0.98 -14.13 -8.67
CA LEU A 31 1.77 -12.92 -8.38
C LEU A 31 1.96 -11.99 -9.58
N GLU A 32 1.82 -12.48 -10.82
CA GLU A 32 1.82 -11.62 -12.01
C GLU A 32 0.70 -10.56 -11.95
N ARG A 33 -0.42 -10.87 -11.29
CA ARG A 33 -1.54 -9.93 -11.13
C ARG A 33 -1.10 -8.60 -10.52
N LEU A 34 -0.18 -8.62 -9.56
CA LEU A 34 0.36 -7.41 -8.91
C LEU A 34 1.16 -6.52 -9.88
N LYS A 35 1.68 -7.08 -10.99
CA LYS A 35 2.44 -6.34 -12.01
C LYS A 35 1.53 -5.66 -13.04
N ILE A 36 0.36 -6.24 -13.27
CA ILE A 36 -0.56 -5.82 -14.33
C ILE A 36 -1.72 -4.97 -13.79
N GLU A 37 -2.16 -5.24 -12.56
CA GLU A 37 -3.17 -4.44 -11.89
C GLU A 37 -2.59 -3.07 -11.56
N LYS A 38 -3.30 -2.05 -12.02
CA LYS A 38 -2.92 -0.66 -11.82
C LYS A 38 -3.59 -0.15 -10.56
N ARG A 39 -2.85 0.64 -9.77
CA ARG A 39 -3.38 1.25 -8.55
C ARG A 39 -4.65 2.05 -8.87
N THR A 40 -5.78 1.60 -8.34
CA THR A 40 -7.14 2.01 -8.72
C THR A 40 -7.37 3.49 -8.49
N GLY A 41 -6.78 4.04 -7.41
CA GLY A 41 -6.85 5.47 -7.10
C GLY A 41 -6.37 6.35 -8.25
N TRP A 42 -5.19 6.06 -8.80
CA TRP A 42 -4.61 6.81 -9.92
C TRP A 42 -5.45 6.71 -11.20
N VAL A 43 -5.92 5.50 -11.51
CA VAL A 43 -6.75 5.26 -12.71
C VAL A 43 -8.03 6.08 -12.65
N ARG A 44 -8.65 6.22 -11.47
CA ARG A 44 -9.88 7.00 -11.28
C ARG A 44 -9.66 8.50 -11.45
N GLU A 45 -8.51 9.02 -11.05
CA GLU A 45 -8.13 10.42 -11.28
C GLU A 45 -7.59 10.68 -12.71
N GLY A 46 -7.65 9.69 -13.59
CA GLY A 46 -7.25 9.85 -14.99
C GLY A 46 -5.74 9.87 -15.21
N VAL A 47 -4.94 9.41 -14.25
CA VAL A 47 -3.49 9.26 -14.42
C VAL A 47 -3.21 8.31 -15.59
N HIS A 48 -2.45 8.78 -16.56
CA HIS A 48 -1.98 7.94 -17.67
C HIS A 48 -0.82 7.06 -17.22
N GLN A 49 -0.82 5.79 -17.65
CA GLN A 49 0.23 4.82 -17.28
C GLN A 49 0.48 4.77 -15.75
N ALA A 50 -0.60 4.66 -14.99
CA ALA A 50 -0.53 4.44 -13.55
C ALA A 50 0.40 3.26 -13.21
N GLU A 51 1.07 3.38 -12.06
CA GLU A 51 1.93 2.33 -11.51
C GLU A 51 1.11 1.08 -11.19
N SER A 52 1.79 -0.06 -11.17
CA SER A 52 1.22 -1.31 -10.66
C SER A 52 1.34 -1.40 -9.14
N ILE A 53 0.58 -2.30 -8.53
CA ILE A 53 0.69 -2.59 -7.09
C ILE A 53 2.12 -3.03 -6.73
N SER A 54 2.76 -3.81 -7.60
CA SER A 54 4.15 -4.24 -7.39
C SER A 54 5.17 -3.11 -7.49
N ASP A 55 4.90 -2.05 -8.26
CA ASP A 55 5.78 -0.87 -8.34
C ASP A 55 5.79 -0.12 -7.00
N HIS A 56 4.59 0.10 -6.44
CA HIS A 56 4.37 0.68 -5.11
C HIS A 56 5.13 -0.10 -4.02
N MET A 57 4.87 -1.41 -3.92
CA MET A 57 5.54 -2.30 -2.95
C MET A 57 7.06 -2.29 -3.10
N CYS A 58 7.56 -2.24 -4.34
CA CYS A 58 9.00 -2.21 -4.62
C CYS A 58 9.64 -0.93 -4.09
N ARG A 59 9.04 0.24 -4.33
CA ARG A 59 9.59 1.50 -3.83
C ARG A 59 9.51 1.59 -2.31
N MET A 60 8.43 1.11 -1.70
CA MET A 60 8.34 0.99 -0.24
C MET A 60 9.47 0.15 0.36
N ALA A 61 9.77 -1.01 -0.25
CA ALA A 61 10.85 -1.88 0.20
C ALA A 61 12.22 -1.18 0.15
N LEU A 62 12.49 -0.42 -0.92
CA LEU A 62 13.70 0.40 -1.03
C LEU A 62 13.75 1.50 0.04
N MET A 63 12.63 2.17 0.30
CA MET A 63 12.55 3.20 1.33
C MET A 63 12.76 2.63 2.74
N ALA A 64 12.26 1.42 3.03
CA ALA A 64 12.50 0.75 4.30
C ALA A 64 14.01 0.55 4.56
N MET A 65 14.78 0.23 3.52
CA MET A 65 16.24 0.10 3.62
C MET A 65 16.97 1.43 3.91
N MET A 66 16.33 2.57 3.66
CA MET A 66 16.91 3.90 3.88
C MET A 66 16.72 4.40 5.32
N ILE A 67 15.92 3.71 6.14
CA ILE A 67 15.62 4.15 7.50
C ILE A 67 16.88 4.03 8.37
N PRO A 68 17.35 5.14 8.99
CA PRO A 68 18.46 5.09 9.93
C PRO A 68 18.12 4.18 11.11
N ASN A 69 18.99 3.19 11.37
CA ASN A 69 18.70 2.12 12.32
C ASN A 69 19.78 1.94 13.41
N ASN A 70 20.36 3.04 13.85
CA ASN A 70 21.45 3.07 14.84
C ASN A 70 21.03 3.66 16.20
N GLY A 71 19.71 3.72 16.47
CA GLY A 71 19.16 4.22 17.72
C GLY A 71 19.15 3.18 18.86
N GLU A 72 18.64 3.56 20.02
CA GLU A 72 18.58 2.71 21.22
C GLU A 72 17.65 1.50 21.07
N LYS A 73 16.64 1.60 20.20
CA LYS A 73 15.70 0.53 19.84
C LYS A 73 15.68 0.39 18.33
N PRO A 74 16.67 -0.31 17.74
CA PRO A 74 16.70 -0.50 16.30
C PRO A 74 15.51 -1.36 15.86
N LEU A 75 14.94 -1.01 14.70
CA LEU A 75 13.92 -1.77 13.99
C LEU A 75 14.54 -2.96 13.27
N ASP A 76 13.77 -4.02 13.04
CA ASP A 76 14.16 -5.09 12.12
C ASP A 76 13.92 -4.65 10.65
N ILE A 77 14.90 -3.97 10.06
CA ILE A 77 14.81 -3.48 8.67
C ILE A 77 14.55 -4.62 7.66
N PRO A 78 15.24 -5.78 7.71
CA PRO A 78 14.88 -6.92 6.88
C PRO A 78 13.40 -7.31 7.00
N ARG A 79 12.83 -7.30 8.21
CA ARG A 79 11.40 -7.55 8.42
C ARG A 79 10.52 -6.49 7.78
N CYS A 80 10.84 -5.20 7.92
CA CYS A 80 10.12 -4.12 7.25
C CYS A 80 10.12 -4.26 5.72
N VAL A 81 11.27 -4.62 5.13
CA VAL A 81 11.40 -4.87 3.68
C VAL A 81 10.52 -6.03 3.25
N MET A 82 10.55 -7.15 3.97
CA MET A 82 9.70 -8.30 3.67
C MET A 82 8.21 -7.98 3.84
N MET A 83 7.85 -7.21 4.86
CA MET A 83 6.47 -6.80 5.11
C MET A 83 5.94 -5.88 3.99
N ALA A 84 6.73 -4.90 3.54
CA ALA A 84 6.39 -4.06 2.39
C ALA A 84 6.10 -4.89 1.13
N LEU A 85 6.83 -5.99 0.92
CA LEU A 85 6.63 -6.90 -0.21
C LEU A 85 5.47 -7.90 -0.04
N VAL A 86 4.80 -7.92 1.11
CA VAL A 86 3.72 -8.88 1.42
C VAL A 86 2.39 -8.20 1.74
N HIS A 87 2.40 -6.94 2.19
CA HIS A 87 1.21 -6.31 2.75
C HIS A 87 0.00 -6.29 1.78
N ASP A 88 0.23 -5.95 0.51
CA ASP A 88 -0.80 -5.92 -0.54
C ASP A 88 -0.88 -7.21 -1.37
N LEU A 89 -0.31 -8.32 -0.88
CA LEU A 89 -0.30 -9.60 -1.62
C LEU A 89 -1.72 -10.08 -1.96
N ALA A 90 -2.67 -9.86 -1.05
CA ALA A 90 -4.09 -10.19 -1.22
C ALA A 90 -4.73 -9.51 -2.44
N GLU A 91 -4.23 -8.33 -2.83
CA GLU A 91 -4.74 -7.57 -3.96
C GLU A 91 -4.51 -8.28 -5.30
N ALA A 92 -3.63 -9.28 -5.36
CA ALA A 92 -3.49 -10.18 -6.51
C ALA A 92 -4.81 -10.90 -6.86
N HIS A 93 -5.69 -11.08 -5.87
CA HIS A 93 -7.01 -11.68 -6.05
C HIS A 93 -8.16 -10.67 -5.89
N VAL A 94 -8.12 -9.82 -4.85
CA VAL A 94 -9.24 -8.90 -4.56
C VAL A 94 -9.19 -7.60 -5.37
N GLY A 95 -8.04 -7.27 -5.94
CA GLY A 95 -7.72 -5.98 -6.56
C GLY A 95 -7.50 -4.86 -5.54
N ASP A 96 -6.96 -3.72 -5.99
CA ASP A 96 -6.77 -2.52 -5.16
C ASP A 96 -8.13 -1.86 -4.86
N ILE A 97 -8.74 -2.21 -3.72
CA ILE A 97 -10.02 -1.68 -3.25
C ILE A 97 -9.79 -0.33 -2.57
N THR A 98 -10.41 0.71 -3.12
CA THR A 98 -10.24 2.10 -2.68
C THR A 98 -11.43 2.59 -1.83
N PRO A 99 -11.25 3.58 -0.92
CA PRO A 99 -12.31 4.02 0.00
C PRO A 99 -13.60 4.50 -0.67
N VAL A 100 -13.47 5.06 -1.88
CA VAL A 100 -14.58 5.56 -2.71
C VAL A 100 -15.53 4.48 -3.23
N GLU A 101 -15.15 3.21 -3.15
CA GLU A 101 -15.96 2.08 -3.62
C GLU A 101 -17.02 1.67 -2.59
N GLY A 102 -16.99 2.26 -1.38
CA GLY A 102 -18.01 2.05 -0.36
C GLY A 102 -17.96 0.68 0.31
N VAL A 103 -16.87 -0.09 0.09
CA VAL A 103 -16.57 -1.30 0.85
C VAL A 103 -16.08 -0.86 2.24
N SER A 104 -16.70 -1.38 3.30
CA SER A 104 -16.25 -1.05 4.66
C SER A 104 -14.85 -1.63 4.93
N PRO A 105 -14.06 -1.04 5.85
CA PRO A 105 -12.77 -1.59 6.25
C PRO A 105 -12.87 -3.07 6.66
N ASP A 106 -13.88 -3.44 7.45
CA ASP A 106 -14.10 -4.83 7.88
C ASP A 106 -14.37 -5.76 6.69
N ALA A 107 -15.22 -5.34 5.74
CA ALA A 107 -15.51 -6.16 4.56
C ALA A 107 -14.30 -6.29 3.63
N LYS A 108 -13.48 -5.23 3.50
CA LYS A 108 -12.21 -5.28 2.78
C LYS A 108 -11.26 -6.28 3.43
N HIS A 109 -11.09 -6.17 4.75
CA HIS A 109 -10.23 -7.08 5.52
C HIS A 109 -10.68 -8.54 5.38
N GLU A 110 -11.98 -8.84 5.52
CA GLU A 110 -12.52 -10.19 5.33
C GLU A 110 -12.24 -10.76 3.92
N LEU A 111 -12.29 -9.92 2.88
CA LEU A 111 -11.97 -10.34 1.52
C LEU A 111 -10.48 -10.65 1.36
N GLU A 112 -9.63 -9.79 1.91
CA GLU A 112 -8.18 -9.94 1.84
C GLU A 112 -7.68 -11.12 2.68
N GLU A 113 -8.24 -11.32 3.87
CA GLU A 113 -7.97 -12.47 4.74
C GLU A 113 -8.31 -13.78 4.02
N ARG A 114 -9.50 -13.85 3.40
CA ARG A 114 -9.90 -15.04 2.62
C ARG A 114 -9.00 -15.31 1.42
N ALA A 115 -8.48 -14.27 0.77
CA ALA A 115 -7.54 -14.42 -0.33
C ALA A 115 -6.19 -14.95 0.19
N MET A 116 -5.69 -14.37 1.28
CA MET A 116 -4.45 -14.82 1.92
C MET A 116 -4.55 -16.28 2.38
N ASP A 117 -5.63 -16.66 3.07
CA ASP A 117 -5.86 -18.04 3.49
C ASP A 117 -5.86 -19.01 2.29
N ASN A 118 -6.44 -18.60 1.16
CA ASN A 118 -6.41 -19.41 -0.05
C ASN A 118 -4.99 -19.57 -0.62
N PHE A 119 -4.19 -18.51 -0.64
CA PHE A 119 -2.80 -18.61 -1.14
C PHE A 119 -1.98 -19.52 -0.24
N LEU A 120 -2.14 -19.36 1.07
CA LEU A 120 -1.34 -20.02 2.09
C LEU A 120 -1.73 -21.50 2.25
N GLU A 121 -3.01 -21.84 2.27
CA GLU A 121 -3.47 -23.21 2.53
C GLU A 121 -3.70 -24.04 1.27
N GLU A 122 -4.07 -23.43 0.13
CA GLU A 122 -4.34 -24.20 -1.10
C GLU A 122 -3.16 -24.15 -2.07
N MET A 123 -2.54 -22.98 -2.29
CA MET A 123 -1.42 -22.88 -3.23
C MET A 123 -0.06 -23.21 -2.59
N LEU A 124 0.12 -22.84 -1.32
CA LEU A 124 1.34 -23.07 -0.55
C LEU A 124 1.14 -24.08 0.60
N GLY A 125 0.06 -24.88 0.55
CA GLY A 125 -0.29 -25.84 1.61
C GLY A 125 0.64 -27.06 1.73
N GLY A 126 1.47 -27.31 0.72
CA GLY A 126 2.43 -28.41 0.72
C GLY A 126 3.51 -28.27 1.79
N PRO A 127 4.01 -29.39 2.37
CA PRO A 127 5.00 -29.37 3.44
C PRO A 127 6.30 -28.62 3.09
N GLY A 128 6.72 -28.60 1.82
CA GLY A 128 7.94 -27.89 1.40
C GLY A 128 7.83 -26.37 1.52
N ASN A 129 6.61 -25.83 1.56
CA ASN A 129 6.35 -24.39 1.66
C ASN A 129 6.08 -23.90 3.07
N LYS A 130 6.13 -24.78 4.09
CA LYS A 130 5.73 -24.47 5.46
C LYS A 130 6.35 -23.16 6.00
N GLU A 131 7.67 -23.01 5.86
CA GLU A 131 8.37 -21.81 6.37
C GLU A 131 7.98 -20.54 5.61
N ALA A 132 7.80 -20.64 4.28
CA ALA A 132 7.36 -19.50 3.47
C ALA A 132 5.94 -19.07 3.84
N ARG A 133 5.05 -20.06 4.02
CA ARG A 133 3.67 -19.84 4.45
C ARG A 133 3.58 -19.15 5.81
N GLU A 134 4.30 -19.67 6.81
CA GLU A 134 4.36 -19.07 8.15
C GLU A 134 4.92 -17.65 8.12
N ARG A 135 5.94 -17.40 7.27
CA ARG A 135 6.51 -16.07 7.09
C ARG A 135 5.52 -15.10 6.47
N PHE A 136 4.84 -15.47 5.39
CA PHE A 136 3.84 -14.61 4.74
C PHE A 136 2.67 -14.30 5.67
N ARG A 137 2.12 -15.31 6.37
CA ARG A 137 1.06 -15.11 7.36
C ARG A 137 1.49 -14.12 8.44
N SER A 138 2.66 -14.36 9.04
CA SER A 138 3.19 -13.53 10.12
C SER A 138 3.39 -12.07 9.70
N LEU A 139 3.92 -11.83 8.49
CA LEU A 139 4.15 -10.47 8.00
C LEU A 139 2.83 -9.75 7.67
N TRP A 140 1.89 -10.44 7.04
CA TRP A 140 0.59 -9.87 6.68
C TRP A 140 -0.23 -9.52 7.93
N ASP A 141 -0.31 -10.45 8.90
CA ASP A 141 -0.98 -10.20 10.19
C ASP A 141 -0.39 -9.02 10.95
N GLU A 142 0.94 -8.93 10.98
CA GLU A 142 1.62 -7.86 11.68
C GLU A 142 1.33 -6.50 11.05
N TYR A 143 1.28 -6.43 9.71
CA TYR A 143 0.88 -5.23 8.99
C TYR A 143 -0.57 -4.83 9.29
N GLU A 144 -1.50 -5.79 9.20
CA GLU A 144 -2.93 -5.53 9.40
C GLU A 144 -3.24 -5.06 10.82
N THR A 145 -2.61 -5.66 11.84
CA THR A 145 -2.84 -5.28 13.23
C THR A 145 -2.19 -3.95 13.63
N ARG A 146 -1.12 -3.53 12.95
CA ARG A 146 -0.37 -2.26 13.20
C ARG A 146 0.12 -2.10 14.64
N GLN A 147 0.47 -3.21 15.31
CA GLN A 147 0.84 -3.19 16.72
C GLN A 147 2.35 -3.07 16.96
N THR A 148 3.19 -3.47 16.00
CA THR A 148 4.65 -3.45 16.16
C THR A 148 5.24 -2.13 15.65
N PRO A 149 6.43 -1.72 16.14
CA PRO A 149 7.17 -0.61 15.55
C PRO A 149 7.41 -0.77 14.04
N GLU A 150 7.71 -1.99 13.60
CA GLU A 150 7.92 -2.35 12.20
C GLU A 150 6.66 -2.13 11.36
N SER A 151 5.48 -2.63 11.78
CA SER A 151 4.26 -2.45 10.98
C SER A 151 3.77 -1.02 10.97
N LYS A 152 3.98 -0.27 12.05
CA LYS A 152 3.71 1.19 12.06
C LYS A 152 4.61 1.92 11.08
N LEU A 153 5.91 1.60 11.04
CA LEU A 153 6.82 2.17 10.05
C LEU A 153 6.36 1.81 8.63
N VAL A 154 6.05 0.54 8.34
CA VAL A 154 5.63 0.13 7.00
C VAL A 154 4.32 0.81 6.59
N LYS A 155 3.41 1.06 7.53
CA LYS A 155 2.20 1.84 7.24
C LYS A 155 2.48 3.31 6.91
N ASP A 156 3.46 3.92 7.57
CA ASP A 156 3.93 5.26 7.23
C ASP A 156 4.64 5.31 5.87
N LEU A 157 5.39 4.26 5.54
CA LEU A 157 6.00 4.12 4.22
C LEU A 157 4.93 4.04 3.13
N ASP A 158 3.89 3.21 3.30
CA ASP A 158 2.73 3.10 2.38
C ASP A 158 2.09 4.48 2.13
N ARG A 159 1.74 5.18 3.22
CA ARG A 159 1.18 6.53 3.17
C ARG A 159 2.10 7.51 2.44
N PHE A 160 3.36 7.59 2.85
CA PHE A 160 4.29 8.55 2.24
C PHE A 160 4.55 8.23 0.77
N GLU A 161 4.67 6.96 0.40
CA GLU A 161 4.90 6.53 -0.98
C GLU A 161 3.74 6.99 -1.88
N LEU A 162 2.49 6.85 -1.41
CA LEU A 162 1.32 7.38 -2.11
C LEU A 162 1.41 8.90 -2.35
N ALA A 163 1.79 9.66 -1.33
CA ALA A 163 1.93 11.12 -1.44
C ALA A 163 3.09 11.52 -2.37
N LEU A 164 4.20 10.80 -2.31
CA LEU A 164 5.35 10.98 -3.19
C LEU A 164 4.97 10.73 -4.65
N GLN A 165 4.28 9.61 -4.92
CA GLN A 165 3.82 9.29 -6.26
C GLN A 165 2.85 10.33 -6.82
N ALA A 166 1.97 10.88 -5.99
CA ALA A 166 1.09 11.96 -6.40
C ALA A 166 1.88 13.19 -6.89
N VAL A 167 2.98 13.56 -6.22
CA VAL A 167 3.85 14.66 -6.69
C VAL A 167 4.50 14.32 -8.03
N GLU A 168 4.97 13.08 -8.22
CA GLU A 168 5.54 12.66 -9.51
C GLU A 168 4.52 12.73 -10.65
N TYR A 169 3.27 12.35 -10.40
CA TYR A 169 2.21 12.48 -11.39
C TYR A 169 1.78 13.93 -11.62
N GLU A 170 1.63 14.73 -10.57
CA GLU A 170 1.38 16.17 -10.72
C GLU A 170 2.47 16.84 -11.54
N ARG A 171 3.74 16.42 -11.41
CA ARG A 171 4.87 16.96 -12.16
C ARG A 171 4.88 16.52 -13.63
N SER A 172 4.69 15.23 -13.87
CA SER A 172 4.89 14.62 -15.20
C SER A 172 3.65 14.65 -16.10
N GLN A 173 2.47 14.92 -15.54
CA GLN A 173 1.20 14.85 -16.27
C GLN A 173 0.36 16.11 -16.04
N ASP A 174 -0.52 16.39 -17.00
CA ASP A 174 -1.49 17.49 -16.92
C ASP A 174 -2.73 17.04 -16.12
N ILE A 175 -2.54 16.89 -14.82
CA ILE A 175 -3.60 16.50 -13.87
C ILE A 175 -4.08 17.73 -13.13
N GLN A 176 -5.40 17.86 -13.01
CA GLN A 176 -6.02 18.99 -12.33
C GLN A 176 -5.64 19.02 -10.86
N THR A 177 -5.88 17.95 -10.11
CA THR A 177 -5.49 17.86 -8.71
C THR A 177 -5.42 16.42 -8.21
N LEU A 178 -4.48 16.15 -7.29
CA LEU A 178 -4.41 14.92 -6.51
C LEU A 178 -4.51 15.21 -4.99
N HIS A 179 -5.11 16.33 -4.58
CA HIS A 179 -5.22 16.70 -3.15
C HIS A 179 -5.74 15.58 -2.22
N PRO A 180 -6.74 14.75 -2.60
CA PRO A 180 -7.23 13.68 -1.73
C PRO A 180 -6.16 12.66 -1.31
N PHE A 181 -5.14 12.44 -2.13
CA PHE A 181 -4.02 11.53 -1.84
C PHE A 181 -3.09 12.08 -0.77
N PHE A 182 -3.10 13.39 -0.54
CA PHE A 182 -2.34 14.04 0.53
C PHE A 182 -3.17 14.09 1.82
N THR A 183 -4.43 14.51 1.74
CA THR A 183 -5.27 14.70 2.92
C THR A 183 -5.59 13.38 3.65
N GLY A 184 -5.66 12.26 2.92
CA GLY A 184 -5.79 10.92 3.52
C GLY A 184 -4.49 10.31 4.03
N SER A 185 -3.33 10.86 3.65
CA SER A 185 -2.02 10.25 3.91
C SER A 185 -1.17 11.06 4.89
N VAL A 186 -0.72 12.24 4.46
CA VAL A 186 0.30 13.06 5.13
C VAL A 186 -0.03 13.40 6.58
N PRO A 187 -1.29 13.71 6.95
CA PRO A 187 -1.66 14.00 8.33
C PRO A 187 -1.47 12.85 9.30
N ASN A 188 -1.47 11.61 8.81
CA ASN A 188 -1.44 10.42 9.63
C ASN A 188 -0.02 9.83 9.78
N LEU A 189 1.01 10.49 9.24
CA LEU A 189 2.40 10.04 9.39
C LEU A 189 2.86 10.21 10.84
N GLU A 190 3.54 9.22 11.40
CA GLU A 190 3.95 9.16 12.81
C GLU A 190 5.48 9.16 12.98
N HIS A 191 6.19 8.37 12.18
CA HIS A 191 7.61 8.12 12.29
C HIS A 191 8.43 9.40 11.97
N PRO A 192 9.33 9.85 12.86
CA PRO A 192 10.02 11.13 12.71
C PRO A 192 10.78 11.31 11.38
N VAL A 193 11.44 10.25 10.90
CA VAL A 193 12.18 10.30 9.64
C VAL A 193 11.22 10.47 8.46
N ILE A 194 10.08 9.77 8.47
CA ILE A 194 9.09 9.84 7.40
C ILE A 194 8.40 11.21 7.41
N ARG A 195 8.12 11.76 8.61
CA ARG A 195 7.63 13.13 8.74
C ARG A 195 8.59 14.14 8.13
N GLY A 196 9.89 14.02 8.41
CA GLY A 196 10.90 14.91 7.80
C GLY A 196 10.94 14.81 6.27
N TRP A 197 10.81 13.60 5.71
CA TRP A 197 10.68 13.42 4.26
C TRP A 197 9.40 14.06 3.72
N ALA A 198 8.26 13.87 4.40
CA ALA A 198 6.98 14.42 4.02
C ALA A 198 6.95 15.95 4.08
N GLU A 199 7.54 16.55 5.11
CA GLU A 199 7.68 18.02 5.23
C GLU A 199 8.44 18.58 4.02
N THR A 200 9.54 17.92 3.64
CA THR A 200 10.34 18.29 2.46
C THR A 200 9.53 18.16 1.18
N LEU A 201 8.82 17.03 1.00
CA LEU A 201 7.95 16.79 -0.15
C LEU A 201 6.82 17.83 -0.26
N MET A 202 6.24 18.24 0.86
CA MET A 202 5.17 19.24 0.88
C MET A 202 5.67 20.64 0.49
N VAL A 203 6.93 20.98 0.83
CA VAL A 203 7.58 22.20 0.35
C VAL A 203 7.80 22.12 -1.17
N GLU A 204 8.37 21.01 -1.66
CA GLU A 204 8.60 20.78 -3.08
C GLU A 204 7.30 20.86 -3.90
N ARG A 205 6.22 20.26 -3.41
CA ARG A 205 4.90 20.35 -4.03
C ARG A 205 4.38 21.78 -4.03
N LYS A 206 4.55 22.54 -2.94
CA LYS A 206 4.18 23.96 -2.86
C LYS A 206 4.86 24.78 -3.95
N GLU A 207 6.15 24.56 -4.16
CA GLU A 207 6.91 25.24 -5.21
C GLU A 207 6.43 24.83 -6.61
N LEU A 208 6.12 23.55 -6.82
CA LEU A 208 5.55 23.05 -8.07
C LEU A 208 4.24 23.75 -8.44
N TRP A 209 3.30 23.88 -7.49
CA TRP A 209 2.03 24.56 -7.74
C TRP A 209 2.19 26.08 -7.87
N ALA A 210 3.13 26.67 -7.13
CA ALA A 210 3.47 28.09 -7.26
C ALA A 210 4.02 28.43 -8.66
N SER A 211 4.86 27.55 -9.21
CA SER A 211 5.36 27.71 -10.58
C SER A 211 4.25 27.72 -11.65
N ARG A 212 3.05 27.22 -11.29
CA ARG A 212 1.85 27.19 -12.12
C ARG A 212 0.86 28.32 -11.82
N GLY A 213 1.16 29.18 -10.85
CA GLY A 213 0.25 30.24 -10.37
C GLY A 213 -1.00 29.70 -9.67
N ARG A 214 -0.91 28.51 -9.07
CA ARG A 214 -2.04 27.80 -8.42
C ARG A 214 -1.84 27.64 -6.91
N GLU A 215 -1.11 28.55 -6.26
CA GLU A 215 -0.80 28.46 -4.82
C GLU A 215 -2.06 28.41 -3.96
N LYS A 216 -3.04 29.26 -4.26
CA LYS A 216 -4.30 29.34 -3.51
C LYS A 216 -5.09 28.04 -3.58
N GLU A 217 -5.14 27.43 -4.77
CA GLU A 217 -5.85 26.18 -4.97
C GLU A 217 -5.21 25.05 -4.17
N GLN A 218 -3.88 25.00 -4.14
CA GLN A 218 -3.18 24.04 -3.27
C GLN A 218 -3.54 24.24 -1.79
N GLU A 219 -3.48 25.48 -1.30
CA GLU A 219 -3.77 25.79 0.10
C GLU A 219 -5.20 25.42 0.48
N GLU A 220 -6.18 25.76 -0.37
CA GLU A 220 -7.59 25.41 -0.19
C GLU A 220 -7.81 23.89 -0.25
N GLY A 221 -7.16 23.22 -1.22
CA GLY A 221 -7.28 21.78 -1.43
C GLY A 221 -6.70 20.91 -0.31
N LEU A 222 -5.68 21.41 0.39
CA LEU A 222 -5.17 20.77 1.60
C LEU A 222 -6.04 21.05 2.83
N ALA A 223 -6.98 22.00 2.78
CA ALA A 223 -7.91 22.30 3.87
C ALA A 223 -7.25 22.46 5.26
N GLY A 224 -6.03 22.97 5.30
CA GLY A 224 -5.25 23.15 6.54
C GLY A 224 -4.57 21.90 7.10
N TYR A 225 -4.69 20.75 6.43
CA TYR A 225 -3.97 19.53 6.79
C TYR A 225 -2.44 19.71 6.61
N SER A 226 -1.68 19.22 7.60
CA SER A 226 -0.22 19.27 7.59
C SER A 226 0.37 17.93 8.06
N VAL A 227 1.69 17.77 7.91
CA VAL A 227 2.38 16.51 8.24
C VAL A 227 2.17 16.16 9.71
N GLY A 228 1.65 14.96 9.96
CA GLY A 228 1.43 14.46 11.32
C GLY A 228 0.40 15.24 12.14
N SER A 229 -0.49 16.01 11.49
CA SER A 229 -1.49 16.84 12.19
C SER A 229 -2.63 16.04 12.83
N VAL A 230 -2.80 14.76 12.48
CA VAL A 230 -3.71 13.85 13.18
C VAL A 230 -2.92 13.20 14.32
N THR A 231 -3.02 13.77 15.52
CA THR A 231 -2.54 13.12 16.75
C THR A 231 -3.70 12.35 17.37
N ASP A 232 -3.57 11.02 17.42
CA ASP A 232 -4.38 10.02 18.16
C ASP A 232 -5.80 10.49 18.55
N GLY A 233 -6.78 10.14 17.72
CA GLY A 233 -8.18 10.36 18.11
C GLY A 233 -9.26 9.73 17.25
N LYS A 234 -9.01 9.47 15.95
CA LYS A 234 -9.99 8.79 15.09
C LYS A 234 -9.28 7.99 14.00
N THR A 235 -9.00 6.73 14.29
CA THR A 235 -8.82 5.70 13.27
C THR A 235 -10.15 5.54 12.50
N ALA A 236 -10.09 5.74 11.18
CA ALA A 236 -11.02 5.17 10.22
C ALA A 236 -10.22 4.24 9.30
#